data_AF-A0A368NSR3-F1
#
_entry.id   AF-A0A368NSR3-F1
#
_cell.length_a   1.000
_cell.length_b   1.000
_cell.length_c   1.000
_cell.angle_alpha   90.00
_cell.angle_beta   90.00
_cell.angle_gamma   90.00
#
_symmetry.space_group_name_H-M   'P 1'
#
loop_
_entity.id
_entity.type
_entity.pdbx_description
1 polymer ?
#
loop_
_entity_poly.entity_id
_entity_poly.type
_entity_poly.pdbx_seq_one_letter_code
_entity_poly.pdbx_strand_id
1 'polypeptide(L)'
;MKKYPVILITSLIAVMSFACSGLAQTVADPAMTAPDENSWALFLSVNAKANTASNNNALFETWASDADTFTPAPVWPQGGSPKSLVPRALSRLSHGAPIKALLVPGGNGEQPGTPIEEVRRNQASFDYIVSNNLYKVSGLKAAFSKSDSIISFPTDAIEVKANWVAVDGLKAFNGFSGTAADAKKLYHVNTAGGKDYALVAMHLISKQVPNWTWATFEHQDNPGRCDVIGCTDSFGAVPSVQPPLSQVESKTPYPACAKTPALKALFAGADIDPAYLNYCLKGSQTDTTTATGLTVRLGNSVTENGFVAYSSCITCHGRAGADSSGKMTSFAGFDLISASQPLTSNAGNAPIGPIEPSWFWVPGNPPALPMLADSTSDLTRIALAVDFVWSIPFCAIDDTASPPQTKSTFCATK
;
A
#
# COMPACT_ATOMS: atom_id res chain seq x y z
N MET A 1 6.19 -38.43 81.60
CA MET A 1 5.69 -37.66 80.43
C MET A 1 6.26 -36.25 80.52
N LYS A 2 7.21 -35.94 79.65
CA LYS A 2 8.06 -34.74 79.71
C LYS A 2 7.34 -33.52 79.10
N LYS A 3 7.46 -32.38 79.77
CA LYS A 3 6.99 -31.05 79.36
C LYS A 3 7.75 -30.59 78.10
N TYR A 4 7.04 -30.04 77.12
CA TYR A 4 7.62 -29.25 76.03
C TYR A 4 7.17 -27.79 76.16
N PRO A 5 8.10 -26.81 76.09
CA PRO A 5 7.79 -25.39 76.17
C PRO A 5 7.39 -24.83 74.80
N VAL A 6 6.48 -23.87 74.82
CA VAL A 6 6.15 -23.01 73.67
C VAL A 6 7.31 -22.05 73.46
N ILE A 7 7.99 -22.15 72.32
CA ILE A 7 9.01 -21.21 71.88
C ILE A 7 8.36 -20.23 70.88
N LEU A 8 8.32 -18.96 71.27
CA LEU A 8 8.04 -17.82 70.40
C LEU A 8 9.13 -17.75 69.33
N ILE A 9 8.76 -17.82 68.05
CA ILE A 9 9.66 -17.44 66.95
C ILE A 9 9.18 -16.08 66.44
N THR A 10 9.95 -15.05 66.77
CA THR A 10 9.91 -13.71 66.17
C THR A 10 10.17 -13.81 64.67
N SER A 11 9.18 -13.47 63.85
CA SER A 11 9.34 -13.32 62.40
C SER A 11 10.13 -12.05 62.09
N LEU A 12 11.35 -12.23 61.57
CA LEU A 12 12.16 -11.19 60.98
C LEU A 12 11.51 -10.77 59.64
N ILE A 13 10.96 -9.56 59.55
CA ILE A 13 10.50 -8.99 58.28
C ILE A 13 11.75 -8.51 57.53
N ALA A 14 12.24 -9.32 56.59
CA ALA A 14 13.20 -8.88 55.59
C ALA A 14 12.44 -8.07 54.52
N VAL A 15 12.58 -6.74 54.56
CA VAL A 15 12.16 -5.86 53.46
C VAL A 15 13.16 -6.09 52.33
N MET A 16 12.86 -7.04 51.43
CA MET A 16 13.50 -7.10 50.13
C MET A 16 12.93 -5.97 49.27
N SER A 17 13.65 -4.85 49.22
CA SER A 17 13.47 -3.85 48.17
C SER A 17 13.81 -4.50 46.83
N PHE A 18 12.78 -4.95 46.10
CA PHE A 18 12.89 -5.17 44.67
C PHE A 18 13.09 -3.80 44.03
N ALA A 19 14.36 -3.45 43.77
CA ALA A 19 14.71 -2.45 42.79
C ALA A 19 14.26 -3.02 41.43
N CYS A 20 13.01 -2.76 41.06
CA CYS A 20 12.52 -3.00 39.72
C CYS A 20 13.32 -2.07 38.81
N SER A 21 14.35 -2.62 38.16
CA SER A 21 15.03 -1.95 37.06
C SER A 21 13.97 -1.64 36.02
N GLY A 22 13.60 -0.36 35.89
CA GLY A 22 12.65 0.08 34.89
C GLY A 22 13.19 -0.29 33.51
N LEU A 23 12.66 -1.36 32.94
CA LEU A 23 12.69 -1.55 31.49
C LEU A 23 12.03 -0.30 30.92
N ALA A 24 12.80 0.51 30.21
CA ALA A 24 12.25 1.63 29.46
C ALA A 24 11.11 1.07 28.61
N GLN A 25 9.86 1.47 28.91
CA GLN A 25 8.75 1.22 28.00
C GLN A 25 9.18 1.82 26.67
N THR A 26 9.41 0.96 25.68
CA THR A 26 9.57 1.39 24.30
C THR A 26 8.36 2.25 23.97
N VAL A 27 8.58 3.52 23.62
CA VAL A 27 7.50 4.40 23.18
C VAL A 27 6.78 3.66 22.06
N ALA A 28 5.48 3.43 22.23
CA ALA A 28 4.70 2.71 21.24
C ALA A 28 4.74 3.47 19.92
N ASP A 29 4.97 2.76 18.81
CA ASP A 29 5.08 3.37 17.49
C ASP A 29 3.76 4.07 17.12
N PRO A 30 3.75 5.38 16.80
CA PRO A 30 2.55 6.10 16.41
C PRO A 30 1.79 5.46 15.24
N ALA A 31 2.48 4.77 14.33
CA ALA A 31 1.84 4.02 13.27
C ALA A 31 0.89 2.93 13.81
N MET A 32 1.21 2.31 14.95
CA MET A 32 0.37 1.29 15.58
C MET A 32 -0.69 1.89 16.52
N THR A 33 -0.38 2.97 17.24
CA THR A 33 -1.27 3.51 18.27
C THR A 33 -2.18 4.64 17.81
N ALA A 34 -1.77 5.37 16.76
CA ALA A 34 -2.50 6.50 16.17
C ALA A 34 -2.37 6.45 14.63
N PRO A 35 -2.81 5.36 13.97
CA PRO A 35 -2.54 5.12 12.56
C PRO A 35 -3.05 6.23 11.64
N ASP A 36 -4.21 6.83 11.92
CA ASP A 36 -4.79 7.90 11.10
C ASP A 36 -3.98 9.21 11.21
N GLU A 37 -3.51 9.55 12.43
CA GLU A 37 -2.63 10.70 12.65
C GLU A 37 -1.28 10.50 11.95
N ASN A 38 -0.67 9.33 12.12
CA ASN A 38 0.57 8.97 11.44
C ASN A 38 0.40 9.01 9.91
N SER A 39 -0.75 8.56 9.41
CA SER A 39 -1.07 8.58 7.98
C SER A 39 -1.18 10.01 7.44
N TRP A 40 -1.79 10.92 8.18
CA TRP A 40 -1.81 12.34 7.84
C TRP A 40 -0.41 12.98 7.91
N ALA A 41 0.40 12.64 8.90
CA ALA A 41 1.78 13.11 8.99
C ALA A 41 2.63 12.62 7.80
N LEU A 42 2.49 11.35 7.44
CA LEU A 42 3.10 10.77 6.25
C LEU A 42 2.62 11.49 4.99
N PHE A 43 1.31 11.68 4.83
CA PHE A 43 0.72 12.41 3.71
C PHE A 43 1.30 13.81 3.55
N LEU A 44 1.43 14.58 4.64
CA LEU A 44 2.05 15.90 4.59
C LEU A 44 3.53 15.84 4.20
N SER A 45 4.28 14.86 4.73
CA SER A 45 5.71 14.71 4.43
C SER A 45 5.99 14.38 2.96
N VAL A 46 5.23 13.46 2.37
CA VAL A 46 5.45 13.01 0.99
C VAL A 46 4.89 13.98 -0.03
N ASN A 47 3.90 14.79 0.37
CA ASN A 47 3.28 15.83 -0.47
C ASN A 47 3.86 17.24 -0.22
N ALA A 48 4.87 17.37 0.64
CA ALA A 48 5.57 18.63 0.84
C ALA A 48 6.11 19.16 -0.49
N LYS A 49 6.17 20.48 -0.66
CA LYS A 49 6.68 21.07 -1.90
C LYS A 49 8.12 20.66 -2.15
N ALA A 50 8.39 20.22 -3.37
CA ALA A 50 9.74 19.97 -3.83
C ALA A 50 10.32 21.26 -4.44
N ASN A 51 11.60 21.54 -4.15
CA ASN A 51 12.33 22.64 -4.78
C ASN A 51 12.75 22.26 -6.21
N THR A 52 11.80 22.17 -7.14
CA THR A 52 12.06 21.94 -8.56
C THR A 52 11.82 23.20 -9.39
N ALA A 53 12.62 23.39 -10.45
CA ALA A 53 12.75 24.69 -11.12
C ALA A 53 11.55 25.12 -11.99
N SER A 54 10.56 24.25 -12.22
CA SER A 54 9.53 24.51 -13.25
C SER A 54 8.17 23.85 -13.02
N ASN A 55 7.94 23.19 -11.89
CA ASN A 55 6.72 22.41 -11.69
C ASN A 55 6.20 22.50 -10.25
N ASN A 56 4.89 22.35 -10.07
CA ASN A 56 4.25 22.27 -8.74
C ASN A 56 4.48 20.88 -8.13
N ASN A 57 5.73 20.40 -8.13
CA ASN A 57 6.02 19.06 -7.67
C ASN A 57 5.85 18.97 -6.14
N ALA A 58 5.08 17.99 -5.71
CA ALA A 58 5.21 17.36 -4.41
C ALA A 58 6.49 16.51 -4.33
N LEU A 59 6.99 16.28 -3.11
CA LEU A 59 8.22 15.54 -2.86
C LEU A 59 8.19 14.15 -3.49
N PHE A 60 7.11 13.39 -3.35
CA PHE A 60 7.00 12.04 -3.92
C PHE A 60 7.11 12.02 -5.45
N GLU A 61 6.75 13.11 -6.13
CA GLU A 61 6.83 13.21 -7.58
C GLU A 61 8.29 13.34 -8.07
N THR A 62 9.22 13.63 -7.15
CA THR A 62 10.67 13.63 -7.44
C THR A 62 11.32 12.25 -7.30
N TRP A 63 10.60 11.28 -6.73
CA TRP A 63 11.14 9.97 -6.43
C TRP A 63 11.21 9.05 -7.67
N ALA A 64 11.96 7.96 -7.55
CA ALA A 64 12.09 6.96 -8.61
C ALA A 64 10.72 6.33 -8.95
N SER A 65 10.38 6.32 -10.24
CA SER A 65 9.23 5.58 -10.77
C SER A 65 9.56 4.12 -11.04
N ASP A 66 8.58 3.33 -11.47
CA ASP A 66 8.82 1.98 -12.00
C ASP A 66 9.82 1.99 -13.18
N ALA A 67 9.75 2.98 -14.06
CA ALA A 67 10.65 3.11 -15.20
C ALA A 67 12.10 3.39 -14.80
N ASP A 68 12.30 4.14 -13.72
CA ASP A 68 13.64 4.45 -13.18
C ASP A 68 14.22 3.24 -12.41
N THR A 69 13.37 2.47 -11.75
CA THR A 69 13.77 1.36 -10.87
C THR A 69 14.02 0.07 -11.64
N PHE A 70 13.19 -0.24 -12.63
CA PHE A 70 13.21 -1.51 -13.36
C PHE A 70 13.75 -1.34 -14.77
N THR A 71 14.98 -0.81 -14.84
CA THR A 71 15.79 -0.60 -16.05
C THR A 71 17.15 -1.34 -15.92
N PRO A 72 17.86 -1.74 -16.99
CA PRO A 72 19.10 -2.52 -16.87
C PRO A 72 20.18 -1.87 -16.02
N ALA A 73 20.19 -0.52 -15.95
CA ALA A 73 21.08 0.28 -15.13
C ALA A 73 20.25 1.33 -14.35
N PRO A 74 19.62 0.94 -13.23
CA PRO A 74 18.76 1.84 -12.47
C PRO A 74 19.59 2.96 -11.83
N VAL A 75 19.12 4.20 -11.96
CA VAL A 75 19.76 5.39 -11.40
C VAL A 75 18.68 6.22 -10.71
N TRP A 76 18.98 6.66 -9.49
CA TRP A 76 18.10 7.59 -8.78
C TRP A 76 17.93 8.89 -9.58
N PRO A 77 16.70 9.36 -9.84
CA PRO A 77 16.48 10.54 -10.65
C PRO A 77 16.93 11.83 -9.93
N GLN A 78 18.03 12.42 -10.39
CA GLN A 78 18.50 13.71 -9.88
C GLN A 78 17.62 14.84 -10.41
N GLY A 79 16.97 15.60 -9.51
CA GLY A 79 16.08 16.71 -9.88
C GLY A 79 14.63 16.32 -10.19
N GLY A 80 14.28 15.06 -9.98
CA GLY A 80 12.94 14.51 -10.20
C GLY A 80 12.82 13.75 -11.52
N SER A 81 11.99 12.70 -11.53
CA SER A 81 11.72 11.91 -12.72
C SER A 81 10.43 12.39 -13.39
N PRO A 82 10.38 12.49 -14.74
CA PRO A 82 9.14 12.82 -15.44
C PRO A 82 7.98 11.92 -14.99
N LYS A 83 6.76 12.46 -15.01
CA LYS A 83 5.55 11.68 -14.73
C LYS A 83 5.43 10.50 -15.70
N SER A 84 5.49 9.29 -15.15
CA SER A 84 5.34 8.04 -15.91
C SER A 84 3.91 7.52 -15.70
N LEU A 85 2.97 8.12 -16.40
CA LEU A 85 1.55 7.83 -16.24
C LEU A 85 1.14 6.64 -17.11
N VAL A 86 0.55 5.63 -16.49
CA VAL A 86 0.11 4.39 -17.13
C VAL A 86 -1.37 4.12 -16.87
N PRO A 87 -2.10 3.44 -17.77
CA PRO A 87 -3.39 2.86 -17.40
C PRO A 87 -3.26 2.03 -16.12
N ARG A 88 -4.26 2.11 -15.23
CA ARG A 88 -4.31 1.38 -13.94
C ARG A 88 -3.86 -0.06 -14.13
N ALA A 89 -3.00 -0.56 -13.25
CA ALA A 89 -2.47 -1.92 -13.40
C ALA A 89 -3.59 -2.96 -13.59
N LEU A 90 -4.69 -2.80 -12.87
CA LEU A 90 -5.83 -3.72 -12.92
C LEU A 90 -6.65 -3.62 -14.22
N SER A 91 -6.70 -2.47 -14.88
CA SER A 91 -7.37 -2.36 -16.19
C SER A 91 -6.63 -3.13 -17.28
N ARG A 92 -5.30 -3.18 -17.19
CA ARG A 92 -4.47 -3.96 -18.12
C ARG A 92 -4.64 -5.47 -17.91
N LEU A 93 -4.95 -5.91 -16.68
CA LEU A 93 -5.19 -7.33 -16.36
C LEU A 93 -6.55 -7.84 -16.88
N SER A 94 -7.57 -6.99 -16.99
CA SER A 94 -8.91 -7.39 -17.47
C SER A 94 -8.96 -7.74 -18.96
N HIS A 95 -7.94 -7.39 -19.74
CA HIS A 95 -7.90 -7.58 -21.19
C HIS A 95 -7.32 -8.94 -21.64
N GLY A 96 -6.86 -9.78 -20.71
CA GLY A 96 -6.26 -11.10 -21.03
C GLY A 96 -6.72 -12.28 -20.16
N ALA A 97 -7.50 -12.04 -19.10
CA ALA A 97 -8.03 -13.07 -18.22
C ALA A 97 -9.55 -13.22 -18.38
N PRO A 98 -10.14 -14.39 -18.09
CA PRO A 98 -11.60 -14.58 -18.12
C PRO A 98 -12.33 -13.90 -16.94
N ILE A 99 -11.80 -12.78 -16.43
CA ILE A 99 -12.43 -11.94 -15.41
C ILE A 99 -13.52 -11.10 -16.09
N LYS A 100 -14.52 -11.80 -16.64
CA LYS A 100 -15.75 -11.24 -17.18
C LYS A 100 -16.80 -11.17 -16.08
N ALA A 101 -16.62 -10.22 -15.17
CA ALA A 101 -17.71 -9.71 -14.35
C ALA A 101 -17.26 -8.41 -13.70
N LEU A 102 -18.09 -7.38 -13.82
CA LEU A 102 -18.08 -6.09 -13.11
C LEU A 102 -16.82 -5.23 -13.02
N LEU A 103 -15.66 -5.63 -13.56
CA LEU A 103 -14.62 -4.66 -13.89
C LEU A 103 -15.16 -3.79 -15.04
N VAL A 104 -15.58 -2.56 -14.70
CA VAL A 104 -15.81 -1.50 -15.69
C VAL A 104 -14.61 -1.49 -16.61
N PRO A 105 -14.77 -1.47 -17.96
CA PRO A 105 -13.65 -1.41 -18.89
C PRO A 105 -12.71 -0.31 -18.42
N GLY A 106 -11.57 -0.70 -17.85
CA GLY A 106 -10.64 0.29 -17.40
C GLY A 106 -10.10 0.95 -18.66
N GLY A 107 -10.38 2.24 -18.80
CA GLY A 107 -10.11 2.96 -20.03
C GLY A 107 -8.64 2.81 -20.43
N ASN A 108 -8.41 2.69 -21.73
CA ASN A 108 -7.21 3.25 -22.32
C ASN A 108 -7.12 4.70 -21.82
N GLY A 109 -5.95 5.16 -21.36
CA GLY A 109 -5.75 6.53 -20.83
C GLY A 109 -6.06 7.66 -21.84
N GLU A 110 -6.66 7.33 -22.97
CA GLU A 110 -7.14 8.19 -24.05
C GLU A 110 -8.59 8.63 -23.85
N GLN A 111 -9.41 7.92 -23.05
CA GLN A 111 -10.81 8.31 -22.82
C GLN A 111 -10.93 9.42 -21.76
N PRO A 112 -11.65 10.52 -22.04
CA PRO A 112 -11.85 11.61 -21.07
C PRO A 112 -12.39 11.10 -19.73
N GLY A 113 -11.79 11.56 -18.63
CA GLY A 113 -12.20 11.20 -17.27
C GLY A 113 -11.72 9.83 -16.80
N THR A 114 -10.90 9.11 -17.58
CA THR A 114 -10.27 7.86 -17.14
C THR A 114 -9.08 8.15 -16.21
N PRO A 115 -9.06 7.63 -14.98
CA PRO A 115 -7.89 7.73 -14.12
C PRO A 115 -6.72 6.92 -14.68
N ILE A 116 -5.54 7.53 -14.69
CA ILE A 116 -4.25 6.88 -14.94
C ILE A 116 -3.45 6.85 -13.65
N GLU A 117 -2.39 6.05 -13.59
CA GLU A 117 -1.65 5.71 -12.38
C GLU A 117 -0.15 5.94 -12.56
N GLU A 118 0.54 6.23 -11.46
CA GLU A 118 1.98 6.03 -11.33
C GLU A 118 2.32 5.45 -9.97
N VAL A 119 3.43 4.73 -9.88
CA VAL A 119 4.01 4.27 -8.63
C VAL A 119 5.41 4.86 -8.47
N ARG A 120 5.67 5.40 -7.29
CA ARG A 120 6.91 6.10 -6.90
C ARG A 120 7.43 5.51 -5.60
N ARG A 121 8.74 5.53 -5.40
CA ARG A 121 9.38 5.01 -4.19
C ARG A 121 10.57 5.83 -3.79
N ASN A 122 10.66 6.11 -2.50
CA ASN A 122 11.72 6.96 -1.98
C ASN A 122 13.10 6.30 -2.12
N GLN A 123 14.14 7.07 -1.78
CA GLN A 123 15.52 6.64 -1.97
C GLN A 123 15.84 5.35 -1.20
N ALA A 124 15.36 5.20 0.03
CA ALA A 124 15.56 3.99 0.82
C ALA A 124 14.98 2.74 0.14
N SER A 125 13.75 2.82 -0.37
CA SER A 125 13.13 1.75 -1.14
C SER A 125 13.89 1.43 -2.42
N PHE A 126 14.30 2.46 -3.17
CA PHE A 126 15.06 2.31 -4.41
C PHE A 126 16.42 1.65 -4.16
N ASP A 127 17.21 2.18 -3.23
CA ASP A 127 18.55 1.68 -2.91
C ASP A 127 18.48 0.23 -2.42
N TYR A 128 17.46 -0.13 -1.63
CA TYR A 128 17.24 -1.50 -1.20
C TYR A 128 16.98 -2.45 -2.38
N ILE A 129 16.10 -2.07 -3.32
CA ILE A 129 15.82 -2.87 -4.52
C ILE A 129 17.08 -3.06 -5.37
N VAL A 130 17.83 -1.98 -5.61
CA VAL A 130 19.02 -1.98 -6.48
C VAL A 130 20.17 -2.76 -5.85
N SER A 131 20.50 -2.50 -4.59
CA SER A 131 21.61 -3.16 -3.88
C SER A 131 21.40 -4.67 -3.72
N ASN A 132 20.14 -5.11 -3.60
CA ASN A 132 19.79 -6.53 -3.51
C ASN A 132 19.49 -7.18 -4.88
N ASN A 133 19.68 -6.45 -6.00
CA ASN A 133 19.37 -6.91 -7.36
C ASN A 133 17.91 -7.36 -7.57
N LEU A 134 16.97 -6.88 -6.76
CA LEU A 134 15.55 -7.29 -6.83
C LEU A 134 14.84 -6.78 -8.09
N TYR A 135 15.45 -5.85 -8.82
CA TYR A 135 14.97 -5.35 -10.11
C TYR A 135 15.25 -6.29 -11.31
N LYS A 136 15.86 -7.46 -11.06
CA LYS A 136 16.21 -8.46 -12.07
C LYS A 136 15.66 -9.84 -11.73
N VAL A 137 15.27 -10.60 -12.75
CA VAL A 137 14.87 -12.01 -12.60
C VAL A 137 16.01 -12.83 -12.01
N SER A 138 17.25 -12.64 -12.47
CA SER A 138 18.41 -13.35 -11.89
C SER A 138 18.61 -13.07 -10.39
N GLY A 139 18.39 -11.82 -9.96
CA GLY A 139 18.47 -11.43 -8.55
C GLY A 139 17.37 -12.05 -7.69
N LEU A 140 16.13 -12.11 -8.20
CA LEU A 140 15.04 -12.83 -7.53
C LEU A 140 15.33 -14.33 -7.39
N LYS A 141 15.89 -14.97 -8.42
CA LYS A 141 16.33 -16.38 -8.34
C LYS A 141 17.42 -16.57 -7.29
N ALA A 142 18.39 -15.66 -7.22
CA ALA A 142 19.47 -15.69 -6.24
C ALA A 142 18.96 -15.43 -4.81
N ALA A 143 17.96 -14.56 -4.63
CA ALA A 143 17.31 -14.37 -3.35
C ALA A 143 16.51 -15.61 -2.94
N PHE A 144 15.80 -16.24 -3.87
CA PHE A 144 15.04 -17.47 -3.60
C PHE A 144 15.93 -18.67 -3.25
N SER A 145 17.17 -18.74 -3.74
CA SER A 145 18.02 -19.92 -3.49
C SER A 145 18.64 -19.95 -2.08
N LYS A 146 18.70 -18.81 -1.37
CA LYS A 146 19.26 -18.71 -0.01
C LYS A 146 18.24 -19.16 1.02
N SER A 147 18.51 -20.22 1.78
CA SER A 147 17.54 -20.83 2.71
C SER A 147 17.03 -19.86 3.79
N ASP A 148 17.87 -18.93 4.22
CA ASP A 148 17.60 -17.88 5.22
C ASP A 148 17.12 -16.55 4.63
N SER A 149 16.87 -16.49 3.32
CA SER A 149 16.46 -15.26 2.64
C SER A 149 15.15 -14.71 3.20
N ILE A 150 15.22 -13.47 3.70
CA ILE A 150 14.07 -12.64 4.06
C ILE A 150 14.27 -11.31 3.34
N ILE A 151 13.33 -10.97 2.46
CA ILE A 151 13.23 -9.62 1.92
C ILE A 151 12.49 -8.80 2.99
N SER A 152 13.17 -7.78 3.49
CA SER A 152 12.62 -6.85 4.48
C SER A 152 13.22 -5.49 4.20
N PHE A 153 12.39 -4.57 3.72
CA PHE A 153 12.78 -3.20 3.44
C PHE A 153 13.21 -2.49 4.74
N PRO A 154 14.04 -1.44 4.64
CA PRO A 154 14.41 -0.61 5.79
C PRO A 154 13.20 0.20 6.28
N THR A 155 13.20 0.59 7.55
CA THR A 155 12.04 1.26 8.20
C THR A 155 11.68 2.62 7.62
N ASP A 156 12.61 3.26 6.91
CA ASP A 156 12.41 4.51 6.18
C ASP A 156 11.91 4.31 4.75
N ALA A 157 11.67 3.07 4.31
CA ALA A 157 11.09 2.77 3.00
C ALA A 157 9.65 3.28 2.88
N ILE A 158 9.37 3.95 1.77
CA ILE A 158 8.04 4.48 1.42
C ILE A 158 7.75 4.18 -0.06
N GLU A 159 6.52 3.78 -0.37
CA GLU A 159 5.99 3.81 -1.73
C GLU A 159 4.70 4.62 -1.81
N VAL A 160 4.49 5.26 -2.95
CA VAL A 160 3.30 6.03 -3.29
C VAL A 160 2.73 5.47 -4.58
N LYS A 161 1.43 5.18 -4.57
CA LYS A 161 0.67 4.93 -5.79
C LYS A 161 -0.34 6.05 -5.95
N ALA A 162 -0.23 6.83 -7.02
CA ALA A 162 -1.06 8.00 -7.26
C ALA A 162 -1.92 7.79 -8.51
N ASN A 163 -3.19 8.17 -8.43
CA ASN A 163 -4.10 8.18 -9.58
C ASN A 163 -4.44 9.61 -9.99
N TRP A 164 -4.41 9.84 -11.29
CA TRP A 164 -4.50 11.14 -11.91
C TRP A 164 -5.59 11.16 -12.97
N VAL A 165 -6.30 12.26 -13.07
CA VAL A 165 -7.26 12.51 -14.16
C VAL A 165 -6.82 13.78 -14.88
N ALA A 166 -6.79 13.74 -16.21
CA ALA A 166 -6.52 14.95 -16.98
C ALA A 166 -7.52 16.05 -16.62
N VAL A 167 -7.07 17.30 -16.46
CA VAL A 167 -7.93 18.40 -16.01
C VAL A 167 -9.15 18.60 -16.92
N ASP A 168 -8.97 18.45 -18.24
CA ASP A 168 -10.06 18.50 -19.24
C ASP A 168 -11.04 17.30 -19.16
N GLY A 169 -10.66 16.23 -18.45
CA GLY A 169 -11.46 15.03 -18.21
C GLY A 169 -12.24 15.05 -16.90
N LEU A 170 -12.01 16.00 -15.99
CA LEU A 170 -12.65 16.02 -14.67
C LEU A 170 -14.19 16.03 -14.76
N LYS A 171 -14.77 16.77 -15.71
CA LYS A 171 -16.23 16.78 -15.94
C LYS A 171 -16.78 15.37 -16.24
N ALA A 172 -16.06 14.58 -17.02
CA ALA A 172 -16.47 13.20 -17.33
C ALA A 172 -16.24 12.25 -16.15
N PHE A 173 -15.21 12.51 -15.33
CA PHE A 173 -14.86 11.71 -14.16
C PHE A 173 -15.88 11.88 -13.01
N ASN A 174 -16.10 13.11 -12.55
CA ASN A 174 -16.89 13.40 -11.35
C ASN A 174 -17.89 14.54 -11.52
N GLY A 175 -18.13 15.01 -12.76
CA GLY A 175 -19.09 16.08 -13.02
C GLY A 175 -18.55 17.48 -12.73
N PHE A 176 -17.26 17.65 -12.45
CA PHE A 176 -16.63 18.96 -12.23
C PHE A 176 -17.00 19.96 -13.33
N SER A 177 -17.49 21.12 -12.93
CA SER A 177 -18.00 22.16 -13.84
C SER A 177 -17.15 23.45 -13.84
N GLY A 178 -16.08 23.49 -13.06
CA GLY A 178 -15.16 24.63 -12.96
C GLY A 178 -14.20 24.74 -14.14
N THR A 179 -13.44 25.83 -14.18
CA THR A 179 -12.36 26.06 -15.15
C THR A 179 -11.08 25.32 -14.78
N ALA A 180 -10.09 25.28 -15.69
CA ALA A 180 -8.76 24.77 -15.37
C ALA A 180 -8.09 25.55 -14.23
N ALA A 181 -8.36 26.85 -14.11
CA ALA A 181 -7.86 27.67 -13.00
C ALA A 181 -8.54 27.31 -11.67
N ASP A 182 -9.82 26.90 -11.70
CA ASP A 182 -10.51 26.41 -10.51
C ASP A 182 -9.99 25.02 -10.11
N ALA A 183 -9.70 24.15 -11.08
CA ALA A 183 -9.08 22.86 -10.83
C ALA A 183 -7.75 23.00 -10.08
N LYS A 184 -6.89 23.95 -10.47
CA LYS A 184 -5.60 24.23 -9.79
C LYS A 184 -5.73 24.75 -8.35
N LYS A 185 -6.91 25.20 -7.93
CA LYS A 185 -7.17 25.62 -6.54
C LYS A 185 -7.72 24.48 -5.69
N LEU A 186 -8.37 23.50 -6.32
CA LEU A 186 -9.11 22.43 -5.64
C LEU A 186 -8.34 21.12 -5.61
N TYR A 187 -7.61 20.82 -6.69
CA TYR A 187 -6.81 19.63 -6.86
C TYR A 187 -5.33 20.01 -6.83
N HIS A 188 -4.51 19.10 -6.32
CA HIS A 188 -3.09 19.15 -6.63
C HIS A 188 -2.93 18.83 -8.12
N VAL A 189 -2.46 19.83 -8.89
CA VAL A 189 -2.31 19.73 -10.34
C VAL A 189 -0.84 19.81 -10.70
N ASN A 190 -0.44 18.91 -11.60
CA ASN A 190 0.91 18.82 -12.11
C ASN A 190 0.87 18.46 -13.61
N THR A 191 1.89 18.87 -14.37
CA THR A 191 1.94 18.76 -15.84
C THR A 191 2.79 17.57 -16.29
N ALA A 192 2.27 16.79 -17.24
CA ALA A 192 2.99 15.71 -17.92
C ALA A 192 2.73 15.78 -19.43
N GLY A 193 3.78 15.70 -20.25
CA GLY A 193 3.63 15.72 -21.72
C GLY A 193 2.88 16.96 -22.26
N GLY A 194 3.00 18.10 -21.59
CA GLY A 194 2.29 19.34 -21.94
C GLY A 194 0.81 19.38 -21.54
N LYS A 195 0.31 18.39 -20.80
CA LYS A 195 -1.06 18.33 -20.31
C LYS A 195 -1.11 18.39 -18.77
N ASP A 196 -2.10 19.11 -18.25
CA ASP A 196 -2.34 19.20 -16.81
C ASP A 196 -3.16 18.00 -16.30
N TYR A 197 -2.71 17.42 -15.18
CA TYR A 197 -3.33 16.30 -14.51
C TYR A 197 -3.61 16.63 -13.04
N ALA A 198 -4.83 16.34 -12.61
CA ALA A 198 -5.28 16.49 -11.23
C ALA A 198 -5.14 15.16 -10.48
N LEU A 199 -4.51 15.19 -9.30
CA LEU A 199 -4.44 14.03 -8.40
C LEU A 199 -5.85 13.76 -7.85
N VAL A 200 -6.36 12.55 -8.03
CA VAL A 200 -7.71 12.18 -7.53
C VAL A 200 -7.66 11.15 -6.42
N ALA A 201 -6.62 10.32 -6.35
CA ALA A 201 -6.47 9.31 -5.30
C ALA A 201 -5.00 8.97 -5.08
N MET A 202 -4.68 8.48 -3.88
CA MET A 202 -3.32 8.13 -3.49
C MET A 202 -3.33 7.03 -2.42
N HIS A 203 -2.57 5.96 -2.65
CA HIS A 203 -2.12 5.06 -1.59
C HIS A 203 -0.72 5.46 -1.14
N LEU A 204 -0.53 5.47 0.18
CA LEU A 204 0.76 5.67 0.82
C LEU A 204 1.06 4.45 1.68
N ILE A 205 2.27 3.91 1.50
CA ILE A 205 2.75 2.81 2.33
C ILE A 205 4.11 3.13 2.90
N SER A 206 4.35 2.73 4.15
CA SER A 206 5.65 2.89 4.79
C SER A 206 6.02 1.69 5.67
N LYS A 207 7.31 1.35 5.69
CA LYS A 207 7.86 0.25 6.50
C LYS A 207 8.11 0.63 7.97
N GLN A 208 7.49 1.69 8.46
CA GLN A 208 7.55 2.10 9.88
C GLN A 208 7.22 0.95 10.84
N VAL A 209 6.35 0.02 10.44
CA VAL A 209 5.95 -1.18 11.20
C VAL A 209 6.15 -2.46 10.38
N PRO A 210 6.27 -3.65 11.03
CA PRO A 210 6.57 -4.90 10.33
C PRO A 210 5.63 -5.23 9.15
N ASN A 211 4.31 -5.05 9.32
CA ASN A 211 3.30 -5.31 8.30
C ASN A 211 3.07 -4.15 7.32
N TRP A 212 3.94 -3.15 7.35
CA TRP A 212 3.77 -1.84 6.72
C TRP A 212 2.55 -1.06 7.24
N THR A 213 2.67 0.26 7.28
CA THR A 213 1.54 1.16 7.42
C THR A 213 0.94 1.41 6.04
N TRP A 214 -0.37 1.25 5.90
CA TRP A 214 -1.11 1.55 4.69
C TRP A 214 -2.10 2.66 4.96
N ALA A 215 -2.17 3.61 4.05
CA ALA A 215 -3.16 4.68 4.09
C ALA A 215 -3.65 4.98 2.68
N THR A 216 -4.95 5.25 2.56
CA THR A 216 -5.53 5.64 1.27
C THR A 216 -6.28 6.94 1.35
N PHE A 217 -5.97 7.84 0.42
CA PHE A 217 -6.52 9.18 0.32
C PHE A 217 -7.26 9.34 -0.99
N GLU A 218 -8.36 10.09 -0.93
CA GLU A 218 -9.19 10.41 -2.08
C GLU A 218 -9.54 11.88 -2.08
N HIS A 219 -9.63 12.51 -3.25
CA HIS A 219 -10.21 13.82 -3.35
C HIS A 219 -11.68 13.77 -2.87
N GLN A 220 -12.14 14.82 -2.18
CA GLN A 220 -13.46 14.84 -1.56
C GLN A 220 -14.63 14.77 -2.57
N ASP A 221 -14.37 15.09 -3.83
CA ASP A 221 -15.33 15.00 -4.93
C ASP A 221 -15.29 13.65 -5.67
N ASN A 222 -14.51 12.68 -5.20
CA ASN A 222 -14.48 11.37 -5.84
C ASN A 222 -15.85 10.67 -5.72
N PRO A 223 -16.38 10.14 -6.84
CA PRO A 223 -17.61 9.36 -6.82
C PRO A 223 -17.40 8.08 -5.99
N GLY A 224 -18.40 7.73 -5.18
CA GLY A 224 -18.44 6.44 -4.49
C GLY A 224 -17.38 6.25 -3.39
N ARG A 225 -16.71 7.33 -2.93
CA ARG A 225 -15.59 7.27 -1.97
C ARG A 225 -15.85 6.34 -0.78
N CYS A 226 -17.03 6.38 -0.15
CA CYS A 226 -17.31 5.55 1.04
C CYS A 226 -18.42 4.49 0.81
N ASP A 227 -18.71 4.11 -0.44
CA ASP A 227 -19.89 3.27 -0.75
C ASP A 227 -19.88 1.92 -0.03
N VAL A 228 -18.87 1.09 -0.28
CA VAL A 228 -18.91 -0.35 0.04
C VAL A 228 -18.34 -0.69 1.42
N ILE A 229 -17.26 -0.02 1.81
CA ILE A 229 -16.54 -0.29 3.09
C ILE A 229 -16.62 0.86 4.08
N GLY A 230 -17.29 1.95 3.71
CA GLY A 230 -17.27 3.18 4.49
C GLY A 230 -15.92 3.89 4.39
N CYS A 231 -15.76 4.90 5.24
CA CYS A 231 -14.50 5.58 5.49
C CYS A 231 -14.32 5.77 7.01
N THR A 232 -13.09 5.66 7.48
CA THR A 232 -12.72 5.88 8.88
C THR A 232 -11.49 6.76 8.97
N ASP A 233 -11.61 7.89 9.65
CA ASP A 233 -10.53 8.83 9.93
C ASP A 233 -10.78 9.46 11.31
N SER A 234 -10.23 8.80 12.34
CA SER A 234 -10.36 9.17 13.74
C SER A 234 -9.62 10.46 14.13
N PHE A 235 -8.70 10.92 13.28
CA PHE A 235 -7.89 12.11 13.53
C PHE A 235 -8.32 13.32 12.70
N GLY A 236 -8.56 13.12 11.42
CA GLY A 236 -8.66 14.18 10.41
C GLY A 236 -10.07 14.59 10.00
N ALA A 237 -11.08 13.76 10.23
CA ALA A 237 -12.44 13.98 9.74
C ALA A 237 -13.49 14.11 10.85
N VAL A 238 -14.52 14.91 10.58
CA VAL A 238 -15.75 15.01 11.38
C VAL A 238 -16.98 14.75 10.50
N PRO A 239 -17.80 13.73 10.79
CA PRO A 239 -17.55 12.66 11.76
C PRO A 239 -16.37 11.76 11.34
N SER A 240 -15.79 11.08 12.32
CA SER A 240 -14.65 10.17 12.10
C SER A 240 -15.01 8.88 11.37
N VAL A 241 -16.29 8.54 11.30
CA VAL A 241 -16.79 7.36 10.59
C VAL A 241 -17.87 7.79 9.62
N GLN A 242 -17.70 7.41 8.36
CA GLN A 242 -18.73 7.46 7.32
C GLN A 242 -19.13 6.01 7.04
N PRO A 243 -20.34 5.57 7.42
CA PRO A 243 -20.77 4.20 7.17
C PRO A 243 -20.92 3.94 5.66
N PRO A 244 -20.82 2.69 5.21
CA PRO A 244 -21.18 2.29 3.85
C PRO A 244 -22.58 2.80 3.47
N LEU A 245 -22.73 3.42 2.31
CA LEU A 245 -24.05 3.84 1.78
C LEU A 245 -24.61 2.86 0.73
N SER A 246 -23.78 1.97 0.18
CA SER A 246 -24.17 1.06 -0.90
C SER A 246 -23.41 -0.26 -0.82
N GLN A 247 -24.02 -1.36 -1.28
CA GLN A 247 -23.32 -2.65 -1.35
C GLN A 247 -22.41 -2.78 -2.58
N VAL A 248 -22.54 -1.86 -3.54
CA VAL A 248 -21.76 -1.81 -4.78
C VAL A 248 -21.24 -0.40 -5.02
N GLU A 249 -20.15 -0.27 -5.75
CA GLU A 249 -19.61 1.03 -6.16
C GLU A 249 -20.64 1.79 -7.02
N SER A 250 -20.89 3.04 -6.64
CA SER A 250 -21.81 3.95 -7.30
C SER A 250 -21.12 5.24 -7.73
N LYS A 251 -21.86 6.15 -8.35
CA LYS A 251 -21.41 7.51 -8.67
C LYS A 251 -21.92 8.56 -7.68
N THR A 252 -22.43 8.12 -6.54
CA THR A 252 -23.03 9.01 -5.54
C THR A 252 -21.95 9.92 -4.97
N PRO A 253 -22.13 11.25 -5.00
CA PRO A 253 -21.24 12.19 -4.34
C PRO A 253 -21.34 12.04 -2.82
N TYR A 254 -20.22 12.22 -2.13
CA TYR A 254 -20.17 12.29 -0.68
C TYR A 254 -20.01 13.74 -0.22
N PRO A 255 -20.50 14.09 0.98
CA PRO A 255 -20.11 15.35 1.60
C PRO A 255 -18.58 15.48 1.67
N ALA A 256 -18.10 16.71 1.61
CA ALA A 256 -16.71 17.02 1.92
C ALA A 256 -16.37 16.48 3.32
N CYS A 257 -15.19 15.88 3.48
CA CYS A 257 -14.72 15.49 4.81
C CYS A 257 -14.31 16.74 5.59
N ALA A 258 -15.18 17.16 6.51
CA ALA A 258 -14.92 18.31 7.35
C ALA A 258 -13.68 18.05 8.21
N LYS A 259 -12.67 18.91 8.06
CA LYS A 259 -11.37 18.74 8.70
C LYS A 259 -11.42 19.09 10.19
N THR A 260 -10.85 18.24 11.04
CA THR A 260 -10.70 18.53 12.47
C THR A 260 -9.78 19.74 12.70
N PRO A 261 -9.90 20.44 13.84
CA PRO A 261 -8.94 21.48 14.21
C PRO A 261 -7.50 20.97 14.29
N ALA A 262 -7.30 19.74 14.78
CA ALA A 262 -5.97 19.12 14.88
C ALA A 262 -5.32 18.93 13.51
N LEU A 263 -6.06 18.42 12.52
CA LEU A 263 -5.54 18.28 11.17
C LEU A 263 -5.27 19.63 10.51
N LYS A 264 -6.15 20.63 10.72
CA LYS A 264 -5.90 22.00 10.24
C LYS A 264 -4.61 22.58 10.82
N ALA A 265 -4.30 22.29 12.09
CA ALA A 265 -3.04 22.71 12.72
C ALA A 265 -1.82 22.03 12.07
N LEU A 266 -1.90 20.73 11.72
CA LEU A 266 -0.82 20.07 10.97
C LEU A 266 -0.59 20.74 9.60
N PHE A 267 -1.66 21.02 8.86
CA PHE A 267 -1.56 21.71 7.57
C PHE A 267 -1.00 23.13 7.69
N ALA A 268 -1.35 23.89 8.75
CA ALA A 268 -0.86 25.24 8.95
C ALA A 268 0.67 25.32 9.15
N GLY A 269 1.29 24.23 9.62
CA GLY A 269 2.74 24.12 9.80
C GLY A 269 3.49 23.53 8.61
N ALA A 270 2.80 23.07 7.56
CA ALA A 270 3.40 22.35 6.44
C ALA A 270 3.64 23.26 5.23
N ASP A 271 4.79 23.12 4.56
CA ASP A 271 5.01 23.70 3.24
C ASP A 271 4.47 22.75 2.15
N ILE A 272 3.18 22.88 1.88
CA ILE A 272 2.42 21.98 1.02
C ILE A 272 1.46 22.77 0.12
N ASP A 273 1.00 22.18 -0.98
CA ASP A 273 -0.05 22.74 -1.82
C ASP A 273 -1.39 22.86 -1.04
N PRO A 274 -2.00 24.04 -0.91
CA PRO A 274 -3.27 24.21 -0.20
C PRO A 274 -4.41 23.33 -0.73
N ALA A 275 -4.36 22.91 -2.00
CA ALA A 275 -5.36 22.02 -2.60
C ALA A 275 -5.47 20.67 -1.84
N TYR A 276 -4.42 20.25 -1.14
CA TYR A 276 -4.42 19.01 -0.36
C TYR A 276 -5.44 19.01 0.80
N LEU A 277 -5.95 20.18 1.22
CA LEU A 277 -7.06 20.27 2.18
C LEU A 277 -8.40 19.70 1.64
N ASN A 278 -8.52 19.51 0.31
CA ASN A 278 -9.69 18.90 -0.32
C ASN A 278 -9.60 17.38 -0.40
N TYR A 279 -8.56 16.76 0.17
CA TYR A 279 -8.43 15.29 0.21
C TYR A 279 -8.93 14.75 1.55
N CYS A 280 -9.38 13.50 1.52
CA CYS A 280 -9.92 12.77 2.65
C CYS A 280 -9.10 11.50 2.83
N LEU A 281 -8.65 11.24 4.06
CA LEU A 281 -8.25 9.89 4.44
C LEU A 281 -9.51 9.03 4.40
N LYS A 282 -9.45 7.92 3.67
CA LYS A 282 -10.51 6.91 3.66
C LYS A 282 -10.28 5.86 4.74
N GLY A 283 -9.03 5.58 5.06
CA GLY A 283 -8.65 4.81 6.23
C GLY A 283 -7.18 4.42 6.21
N SER A 284 -6.77 3.86 7.34
CA SER A 284 -5.43 3.34 7.56
C SER A 284 -5.48 1.89 8.01
N GLN A 285 -4.48 1.10 7.62
CA GLN A 285 -4.38 -0.32 7.92
C GLN A 285 -2.95 -0.66 8.34
N THR A 286 -2.79 -1.26 9.52
CA THR A 286 -1.52 -1.80 10.04
C THR A 286 -1.62 -3.28 10.43
N ASP A 287 -2.83 -3.84 10.35
CA ASP A 287 -3.11 -5.25 10.60
C ASP A 287 -4.11 -5.80 9.58
N THR A 288 -4.11 -7.11 9.46
CA THR A 288 -5.01 -7.89 8.61
C THR A 288 -6.31 -8.25 9.31
N THR A 289 -6.33 -8.25 10.64
CA THR A 289 -7.52 -8.58 11.44
C THR A 289 -7.71 -7.62 12.62
N THR A 290 -8.95 -7.51 13.08
CA THR A 290 -9.29 -6.82 14.32
C THR A 290 -8.92 -7.68 15.53
N ALA A 291 -8.96 -7.09 16.73
CA ALA A 291 -8.78 -7.84 17.98
C ALA A 291 -9.81 -8.99 18.19
N THR A 292 -10.91 -9.01 17.43
CA THR A 292 -11.91 -10.09 17.46
C THR A 292 -11.75 -11.10 16.32
N GLY A 293 -10.69 -10.99 15.52
CA GLY A 293 -10.43 -11.85 14.37
C GLY A 293 -11.23 -11.52 13.11
N LEU A 294 -11.94 -10.39 13.07
CA LEU A 294 -12.62 -9.95 11.84
C LEU A 294 -11.59 -9.39 10.85
N THR A 295 -11.78 -9.62 9.56
CA THR A 295 -10.89 -9.10 8.52
C THR A 295 -10.91 -7.58 8.48
N VAL A 296 -9.74 -6.93 8.52
CA VAL A 296 -9.63 -5.49 8.26
C VAL A 296 -9.69 -5.26 6.75
N ARG A 297 -10.44 -4.25 6.34
CA ARG A 297 -10.66 -3.91 4.93
C ARG A 297 -10.23 -2.47 4.67
N LEU A 298 -9.52 -2.27 3.58
CA LEU A 298 -9.08 -0.96 3.11
C LEU A 298 -9.01 -1.00 1.58
N GLY A 299 -9.48 0.06 0.94
CA GLY A 299 -9.49 0.21 -0.51
C GLY A 299 -9.93 1.60 -0.92
N ASN A 300 -9.80 1.93 -2.19
CA ASN A 300 -9.97 3.24 -2.81
C ASN A 300 -10.95 3.12 -3.98
N SER A 301 -11.93 4.02 -4.08
CA SER A 301 -12.96 3.92 -5.13
C SER A 301 -12.42 4.17 -6.54
N VAL A 302 -11.22 4.77 -6.64
CA VAL A 302 -10.52 5.02 -7.90
C VAL A 302 -9.54 3.90 -8.20
N THR A 303 -8.65 3.55 -7.27
CA THR A 303 -7.60 2.55 -7.51
C THR A 303 -8.18 1.14 -7.59
N GLU A 304 -9.09 0.78 -6.68
CA GLU A 304 -9.72 -0.53 -6.58
C GLU A 304 -11.14 -0.57 -7.18
N ASN A 305 -11.46 0.38 -8.08
CA ASN A 305 -12.78 0.48 -8.70
C ASN A 305 -13.24 -0.87 -9.31
N GLY A 306 -14.39 -1.37 -8.87
CA GLY A 306 -14.98 -2.62 -9.34
C GLY A 306 -14.67 -3.84 -8.46
N PHE A 307 -13.88 -3.68 -7.40
CA PHE A 307 -13.66 -4.72 -6.39
C PHE A 307 -13.37 -4.17 -4.99
N VAL A 308 -13.78 -2.93 -4.66
CA VAL A 308 -13.62 -2.36 -3.30
C VAL A 308 -14.22 -3.29 -2.23
N ALA A 309 -15.27 -4.03 -2.61
CA ALA A 309 -15.90 -5.12 -1.86
C ALA A 309 -14.96 -6.25 -1.38
N TYR A 310 -13.75 -6.34 -1.93
CA TYR A 310 -12.78 -7.38 -1.65
C TYR A 310 -11.38 -6.83 -1.36
N SER A 311 -11.27 -5.52 -1.14
CA SER A 311 -9.98 -4.88 -0.88
C SER A 311 -9.57 -4.99 0.59
N SER A 312 -8.38 -5.56 0.79
CA SER A 312 -7.52 -5.39 1.96
C SER A 312 -6.14 -5.07 1.43
N CYS A 313 -5.65 -3.86 1.68
CA CYS A 313 -4.37 -3.41 1.13
C CYS A 313 -3.22 -4.31 1.59
N ILE A 314 -3.11 -4.57 2.90
CA ILE A 314 -2.09 -5.48 3.46
C ILE A 314 -2.25 -6.89 2.89
N THR A 315 -3.44 -7.50 2.98
CA THR A 315 -3.60 -8.91 2.59
C THR A 315 -3.34 -9.13 1.10
N CYS A 316 -3.85 -8.23 0.25
CA CYS A 316 -3.65 -8.31 -1.19
C CYS A 316 -2.17 -8.17 -1.58
N HIS A 317 -1.48 -7.20 -0.98
CA HIS A 317 -0.04 -7.03 -1.20
C HIS A 317 0.82 -8.08 -0.51
N GLY A 318 0.32 -8.72 0.55
CA GLY A 318 0.98 -9.83 1.24
C GLY A 318 1.19 -11.05 0.35
N ARG A 319 0.56 -11.11 -0.83
CA ARG A 319 0.84 -12.14 -1.84
C ARG A 319 1.98 -11.80 -2.80
N ALA A 320 2.55 -10.60 -2.71
CA ALA A 320 3.65 -10.22 -3.56
C ALA A 320 4.83 -11.16 -3.28
N GLY A 321 5.17 -11.98 -4.26
CA GLY A 321 6.24 -12.95 -4.15
C GLY A 321 6.76 -13.45 -5.50
N ALA A 322 7.95 -14.04 -5.45
CA ALA A 322 8.61 -14.64 -6.60
C ALA A 322 8.91 -16.13 -6.35
N ASP A 323 8.72 -16.96 -7.37
CA ASP A 323 9.06 -18.38 -7.33
C ASP A 323 10.57 -18.64 -7.57
N SER A 324 10.96 -19.91 -7.58
CA SER A 324 12.34 -20.33 -7.85
C SER A 324 12.88 -19.95 -9.23
N SER A 325 12.00 -19.58 -10.16
CA SER A 325 12.34 -19.08 -11.49
C SER A 325 12.41 -17.55 -11.56
N GLY A 326 12.17 -16.85 -10.44
CA GLY A 326 12.13 -15.39 -10.36
C GLY A 326 10.87 -14.80 -10.97
N LYS A 327 9.79 -15.58 -11.11
CA LYS A 327 8.50 -15.13 -11.65
C LYS A 327 7.50 -14.88 -10.53
N MET A 328 6.59 -13.93 -10.74
CA MET A 328 5.45 -13.68 -9.86
C MET A 328 4.62 -14.94 -9.56
N THR A 329 4.21 -15.12 -8.31
CA THR A 329 3.50 -16.34 -7.85
C THR A 329 1.97 -16.21 -7.87
N SER A 330 1.43 -15.01 -8.02
CA SER A 330 0.00 -14.78 -8.24
C SER A 330 -0.24 -13.61 -9.18
N PHE A 331 -1.43 -13.55 -9.80
CA PHE A 331 -1.78 -12.53 -10.79
C PHE A 331 -2.35 -11.30 -10.07
N ALA A 332 -1.49 -10.41 -9.58
CA ALA A 332 -1.86 -9.18 -8.86
C ALA A 332 -2.67 -9.39 -7.59
N GLY A 333 -2.26 -10.39 -6.80
CA GLY A 333 -2.91 -10.72 -5.55
C GLY A 333 -4.16 -11.58 -5.70
N PHE A 334 -4.66 -11.79 -6.93
CA PHE A 334 -5.83 -12.62 -7.19
C PHE A 334 -5.48 -14.11 -7.29
N ASP A 335 -6.38 -14.96 -6.80
CA ASP A 335 -6.30 -16.41 -7.02
C ASP A 335 -6.63 -16.81 -8.47
N LEU A 336 -5.87 -17.76 -9.01
CA LEU A 336 -5.97 -18.19 -10.42
C LEU A 336 -7.18 -19.09 -10.69
N ILE A 337 -7.68 -19.81 -9.68
CA ILE A 337 -8.81 -20.76 -9.78
C ILE A 337 -10.13 -20.02 -10.10
N SER A 338 -10.11 -18.70 -9.95
CA SER A 338 -11.29 -17.86 -9.90
C SER A 338 -11.22 -16.66 -10.84
N ALA A 339 -10.11 -16.50 -11.56
CA ALA A 339 -10.05 -15.62 -12.73
C ALA A 339 -11.03 -16.05 -13.84
N SER A 340 -11.68 -17.21 -13.71
CA SER A 340 -12.72 -17.77 -14.59
C SER A 340 -14.16 -17.65 -14.03
N GLN A 341 -14.35 -17.12 -12.82
CA GLN A 341 -15.65 -17.01 -12.16
C GLN A 341 -16.18 -15.56 -12.18
N PRO A 342 -17.50 -15.34 -12.37
CA PRO A 342 -18.09 -14.01 -12.22
C PRO A 342 -17.90 -13.47 -10.78
N LEU A 343 -17.44 -12.22 -10.65
CA LEU A 343 -17.41 -11.39 -9.43
C LEU A 343 -18.79 -11.19 -8.74
N THR A 344 -19.86 -11.83 -9.25
CA THR A 344 -21.20 -11.83 -8.68
C THR A 344 -21.42 -12.95 -7.66
N SER A 345 -20.48 -13.89 -7.51
CA SER A 345 -20.48 -14.81 -6.37
C SER A 345 -19.81 -14.12 -5.18
N ASN A 346 -20.28 -14.36 -3.96
CA ASN A 346 -19.65 -13.91 -2.70
C ASN A 346 -18.21 -14.45 -2.48
N ALA A 347 -17.58 -14.97 -3.53
CA ALA A 347 -16.18 -15.35 -3.65
C ALA A 347 -15.47 -14.36 -4.60
N GLY A 348 -15.36 -13.10 -4.19
CA GLY A 348 -14.43 -12.16 -4.81
C GLY A 348 -13.01 -12.48 -4.34
N ASN A 349 -12.12 -12.68 -5.31
CA ASN A 349 -10.95 -13.57 -5.14
C ASN A 349 -9.63 -12.87 -4.80
N ALA A 350 -9.72 -11.68 -4.22
CA ALA A 350 -8.60 -11.09 -3.51
C ALA A 350 -8.71 -11.56 -2.05
N PRO A 351 -7.69 -12.24 -1.49
CA PRO A 351 -7.78 -12.69 -0.12
C PRO A 351 -7.88 -11.49 0.83
N ILE A 352 -8.68 -11.67 1.87
CA ILE A 352 -8.84 -10.75 2.99
C ILE A 352 -8.53 -11.51 4.28
N GLY A 353 -8.02 -10.81 5.28
CA GLY A 353 -7.57 -11.44 6.53
C GLY A 353 -6.09 -11.81 6.53
N PRO A 354 -5.66 -12.75 7.38
CA PRO A 354 -4.26 -13.06 7.60
C PRO A 354 -3.50 -13.46 6.33
N ILE A 355 -2.19 -13.24 6.34
CA ILE A 355 -1.30 -13.78 5.31
C ILE A 355 -1.18 -15.28 5.52
N GLU A 356 -1.46 -16.05 4.47
CA GLU A 356 -1.45 -17.51 4.56
C GLU A 356 -0.05 -18.07 4.30
N PRO A 357 0.53 -18.88 5.21
CA PRO A 357 1.83 -19.51 5.00
C PRO A 357 1.88 -20.39 3.75
N SER A 358 0.73 -20.95 3.35
CA SER A 358 0.58 -21.78 2.16
C SER A 358 0.88 -21.06 0.84
N TRP A 359 0.93 -19.72 0.83
CA TRP A 359 1.37 -18.94 -0.32
C TRP A 359 2.88 -19.03 -0.56
N PHE A 360 3.65 -19.35 0.48
CA PHE A 360 5.13 -19.35 0.46
C PHE A 360 5.74 -20.71 0.72
N TRP A 361 5.02 -21.58 1.41
CA TRP A 361 5.53 -22.84 1.92
C TRP A 361 4.57 -24.00 1.65
N VAL A 362 5.14 -25.17 1.40
CA VAL A 362 4.42 -26.47 1.42
C VAL A 362 5.12 -27.40 2.41
N PRO A 363 4.43 -28.41 2.96
CA PRO A 363 5.08 -29.41 3.79
C PRO A 363 6.32 -30.02 3.10
N GLY A 364 7.40 -30.20 3.86
CA GLY A 364 8.57 -30.97 3.42
C GLY A 364 8.21 -32.42 3.07
N ASN A 365 9.08 -33.10 2.31
CA ASN A 365 8.91 -34.50 1.98
C ASN A 365 10.11 -35.33 2.47
N PRO A 366 9.94 -36.24 3.46
CA PRO A 366 8.70 -36.53 4.18
C PRO A 366 8.29 -35.40 5.15
N PRO A 367 7.00 -35.23 5.46
CA PRO A 367 6.56 -34.19 6.40
C PRO A 367 7.01 -34.56 7.80
N ALA A 368 7.80 -33.69 8.44
CA ALA A 368 8.13 -33.86 9.84
C ALA A 368 6.94 -33.39 10.70
N LEU A 369 6.53 -34.23 11.65
CA LEU A 369 5.49 -33.93 12.63
C LEU A 369 6.10 -33.99 14.03
N PRO A 370 5.75 -33.05 14.94
CA PRO A 370 4.89 -31.89 14.73
C PRO A 370 5.65 -30.73 14.07
N MET A 371 5.00 -30.01 13.14
CA MET A 371 5.53 -28.74 12.65
C MET A 371 5.60 -27.76 13.83
N LEU A 372 6.81 -27.45 14.30
CA LEU A 372 7.01 -26.43 15.32
C LEU A 372 6.75 -25.05 14.68
N ALA A 373 5.96 -24.21 15.36
CA ALA A 373 5.44 -22.95 14.82
C ALA A 373 6.52 -21.91 14.43
N ASP A 374 7.78 -22.15 14.80
CA ASP A 374 8.94 -21.29 14.57
C ASP A 374 10.02 -21.93 13.69
N SER A 375 9.86 -23.18 13.26
CA SER A 375 10.85 -23.87 12.42
C SER A 375 10.38 -24.04 10.98
N THR A 376 11.06 -23.36 10.05
CA THR A 376 10.91 -23.61 8.61
C THR A 376 11.66 -24.86 8.15
N SER A 377 12.34 -25.59 9.04
CA SER A 377 13.13 -26.80 8.70
C SER A 377 12.30 -27.88 8.02
N ASP A 378 11.00 -27.91 8.34
CA ASP A 378 10.07 -28.97 7.91
C ASP A 378 9.21 -28.51 6.73
N LEU A 379 9.54 -27.36 6.15
CA LEU A 379 8.81 -26.71 5.07
C LEU A 379 9.69 -26.56 3.83
N THR A 380 9.10 -26.78 2.66
CA THR A 380 9.73 -26.45 1.38
C THR A 380 9.21 -25.09 0.93
N ARG A 381 10.12 -24.14 0.69
CA ARG A 381 9.77 -22.84 0.11
C ARG A 381 9.33 -23.04 -1.34
N ILE A 382 8.17 -22.50 -1.68
CA ILE A 382 7.63 -22.43 -3.05
C ILE A 382 7.59 -21.01 -3.60
N ALA A 383 7.56 -20.01 -2.72
CA ALA A 383 7.67 -18.60 -3.08
C ALA A 383 8.47 -17.83 -2.03
N LEU A 384 9.17 -16.78 -2.45
CA LEU A 384 9.80 -15.79 -1.59
C LEU A 384 8.91 -14.54 -1.56
N ALA A 385 8.43 -14.15 -0.38
CA ALA A 385 7.74 -12.88 -0.20
C ALA A 385 8.67 -11.71 -0.54
N VAL A 386 8.16 -10.71 -1.26
CA VAL A 386 8.91 -9.49 -1.61
C VAL A 386 8.47 -8.29 -0.76
N ASP A 387 8.12 -8.55 0.50
CA ASP A 387 7.74 -7.56 1.50
C ASP A 387 6.69 -6.55 0.99
N PHE A 388 5.57 -7.07 0.48
CA PHE A 388 4.41 -6.31 -0.01
C PHE A 388 4.61 -5.47 -1.30
N VAL A 389 5.82 -5.41 -1.86
CA VAL A 389 6.13 -4.56 -3.03
C VAL A 389 5.86 -5.29 -4.35
N TRP A 390 4.66 -5.12 -4.92
CA TRP A 390 4.24 -5.77 -6.18
C TRP A 390 5.10 -5.43 -7.39
N SER A 391 5.66 -4.22 -7.44
CA SER A 391 6.47 -3.77 -8.57
C SER A 391 7.69 -4.68 -8.77
N ILE A 392 8.25 -5.29 -7.72
CA ILE A 392 9.38 -6.21 -7.83
C ILE A 392 9.08 -7.41 -8.75
N PRO A 393 8.17 -8.33 -8.40
CA PRO A 393 7.93 -9.51 -9.23
C PRO A 393 7.22 -9.19 -10.55
N PHE A 394 6.62 -8.00 -10.67
CA PHE A 394 5.95 -7.56 -11.89
C PHE A 394 6.92 -6.96 -12.89
N CYS A 395 7.76 -6.04 -12.44
CA CYS A 395 8.55 -5.20 -13.30
C CYS A 395 9.98 -5.71 -13.49
N ALA A 396 10.43 -6.68 -12.68
CA ALA A 396 11.78 -7.22 -12.77
C ALA A 396 12.16 -7.58 -14.22
N ILE A 397 13.33 -7.08 -14.64
CA ILE A 397 13.84 -7.29 -15.99
C ILE A 397 14.30 -8.72 -16.13
N ASP A 398 13.92 -9.35 -17.24
CA ASP A 398 14.53 -10.59 -17.64
C ASP A 398 15.90 -10.35 -18.24
N ASP A 399 16.90 -10.31 -17.37
CA ASP A 399 18.30 -10.24 -17.71
C ASP A 399 18.88 -11.61 -18.12
N THR A 400 18.05 -12.66 -18.16
CA THR A 400 18.41 -13.97 -18.75
C THR A 400 18.13 -14.04 -20.26
N ALA A 401 17.40 -13.06 -20.79
CA ALA A 401 17.17 -12.88 -22.22
C ALA A 401 18.21 -11.94 -22.86
N SER A 402 18.44 -12.06 -24.18
CA SER A 402 19.33 -11.18 -24.95
C SER A 402 18.59 -10.57 -26.14
N PRO A 403 18.37 -9.23 -26.17
CA PRO A 403 18.69 -8.27 -25.11
C PRO A 403 17.80 -8.48 -23.86
N PRO A 404 18.19 -7.94 -22.68
CA PRO A 404 17.35 -7.97 -21.50
C PRO A 404 15.96 -7.41 -21.80
N GLN A 405 14.91 -8.09 -21.32
CA GLN A 405 13.52 -7.73 -21.63
C GLN A 405 12.77 -7.28 -20.39
N THR A 406 12.10 -6.13 -20.47
CA THR A 406 11.07 -5.76 -19.50
C THR A 406 9.85 -6.66 -19.78
N LYS A 407 9.69 -7.74 -19.00
CA LYS A 407 8.65 -8.77 -19.24
C LYS A 407 7.22 -8.23 -19.11
N SER A 408 7.06 -7.15 -18.37
CA SER A 408 5.76 -6.63 -18.00
C SER A 408 5.40 -5.39 -18.83
N THR A 409 4.29 -5.50 -19.57
CA THR A 409 3.66 -4.33 -20.18
C THR A 409 3.16 -3.33 -19.14
N PHE A 410 3.05 -3.71 -17.86
CA PHE A 410 2.64 -2.84 -16.75
C PHE A 410 3.71 -1.79 -16.44
N CYS A 411 4.99 -2.12 -16.62
CA CYS A 411 6.11 -1.28 -16.21
C CYS A 411 6.98 -0.83 -17.39
N ALA A 412 6.75 -1.38 -18.58
CA ALA A 412 7.35 -0.88 -19.81
C ALA A 412 6.79 0.51 -20.14
N THR A 413 7.66 1.51 -20.18
CA THR A 413 7.40 2.76 -20.91
C THR A 413 7.21 2.39 -22.38
N LYS A 414 6.03 2.66 -22.95
CA LYS A 414 5.89 2.66 -24.40
C LYS A 414 6.58 3.90 -24.97
#